data_AF-A0AAD4X750-F1
#
_entry.id   AF-A0AAD4X750-F1
#
_cell.length_a   1.000
_cell.length_b   1.000
_cell.length_c   1.000
_cell.angle_alpha   90.00
_cell.angle_beta   90.00
_cell.angle_gamma   90.00
#
_symmetry.space_group_name_H-M   'P 1'
#
loop_
_entity.id
_entity.type
_entity.pdbx_description
1 polymer ?
#
loop_
_entity_poly.entity_id
_entity_poly.type
_entity_poly.pdbx_seq_one_letter_code
_entity_poly.pdbx_strand_id
1 'polypeptide(L)'
;MKLKWQGLHKKVVFVTVITDLNTCHRTWFNTGVNRCYFPLDEVAKRALVDGLESSQIRVFGLPVRPSFCRPVKKTARALGEALFNVELGKPIGQIIIICVRNKILASTLETGPWKVPVKIRGFETQTEKWMGACDCIITEDGPGTIAEALIRGLPIMKQQLGNCIAGSGVVLVQSVCPRARRVLLKHKCY
;
A
#
# COMPACT_ATOMS: atom_id res chain seq x y z
N MET A 1 31.61 -3.52 -16.00
CA MET A 1 31.38 -3.07 -14.61
C MET A 1 32.73 -2.82 -13.92
N LYS A 2 33.03 -1.58 -13.54
CA LYS A 2 34.36 -1.12 -13.04
C LYS A 2 34.88 -1.92 -11.83
N LEU A 3 33.97 -2.43 -10.98
CA LEU A 3 34.28 -3.25 -9.81
C LEU A 3 34.85 -4.64 -10.15
N LYS A 4 34.43 -5.26 -11.27
CA LYS A 4 35.00 -6.54 -11.72
C LYS A 4 36.45 -6.37 -12.20
N TRP A 5 36.71 -5.28 -12.94
CA TRP A 5 38.05 -4.94 -13.44
C TRP A 5 39.06 -4.66 -12.32
N GLN A 6 38.61 -4.08 -11.20
CA GLN A 6 39.47 -3.82 -10.03
C GLN A 6 39.52 -5.01 -9.03
N GLY A 7 38.93 -6.16 -9.36
CA GLY A 7 38.89 -7.32 -8.45
C GLY A 7 38.04 -7.14 -7.17
N LEU A 8 37.34 -6.02 -7.03
CA LEU A 8 36.58 -5.64 -5.83
C LEU A 8 35.22 -6.32 -5.70
N HIS A 9 34.78 -7.04 -6.73
CA HIS A 9 33.47 -7.72 -6.77
C HIS A 9 33.27 -8.78 -5.66
N LYS A 10 34.35 -9.29 -5.03
CA LYS A 10 34.26 -10.19 -3.87
C LYS A 10 34.25 -9.47 -2.51
N LYS A 11 34.61 -8.19 -2.48
CA LYS A 11 34.76 -7.39 -1.24
C LYS A 11 33.61 -6.43 -1.00
N VAL A 12 32.87 -6.05 -2.05
CA VAL A 12 31.78 -5.05 -1.98
C VAL A 12 30.47 -5.71 -2.35
N VAL A 13 29.47 -5.60 -1.47
CA VAL A 13 28.11 -6.04 -1.74
C VAL A 13 27.46 -5.06 -2.71
N PHE A 14 27.16 -5.52 -3.92
CA PHE A 14 26.47 -4.75 -4.94
C PHE A 14 25.01 -5.20 -5.03
N VAL A 15 24.10 -4.24 -4.89
CA VAL A 15 22.66 -4.47 -4.83
C VAL A 15 21.98 -3.59 -5.86
N THR A 16 20.88 -4.08 -6.42
CA THR A 16 19.95 -3.28 -7.23
C THR A 16 18.57 -3.28 -6.60
N VAL A 17 17.91 -2.12 -6.57
CA VAL A 17 16.52 -1.98 -6.13
C VAL A 17 15.71 -1.49 -7.31
N ILE A 18 14.80 -2.33 -7.79
CA ILE A 18 13.95 -2.05 -8.95
C ILE A 18 12.82 -1.11 -8.53
N THR A 19 12.67 0.01 -9.24
CA THR A 19 11.62 0.99 -8.99
C THR A 19 10.48 0.94 -10.00
N ASP A 20 10.62 0.14 -11.05
CA ASP A 20 9.65 0.06 -12.14
C ASP A 20 8.55 -0.96 -11.80
N LEU A 21 7.29 -0.55 -11.89
CA LEU A 21 6.14 -1.35 -11.46
C LEU A 21 5.55 -2.28 -12.52
N ASN A 22 5.96 -2.16 -13.79
CA ASN A 22 5.36 -3.00 -14.83
C ASN A 22 6.37 -3.28 -15.96
N THR A 23 6.80 -2.23 -16.65
CA THR A 23 7.73 -2.32 -17.78
C THR A 23 9.13 -1.94 -17.30
N CYS A 24 9.84 -2.90 -16.72
CA CYS A 24 11.24 -2.73 -16.37
C CYS A 24 12.13 -2.79 -17.61
N HIS A 25 13.08 -1.86 -17.72
CA HIS A 25 14.10 -1.92 -18.76
C HIS A 25 15.14 -3.01 -18.42
N ARG A 26 15.60 -3.77 -19.43
CA ARG A 26 16.58 -4.86 -19.22
C ARG A 26 17.88 -4.42 -18.57
N THR A 27 18.26 -3.15 -18.67
CA THR A 27 19.47 -2.60 -18.02
C THR A 27 19.44 -2.67 -16.50
N TRP A 28 18.26 -2.85 -15.91
CA TRP A 28 18.13 -3.10 -14.47
C TRP A 28 18.68 -4.48 -14.06
N PHE A 29 18.77 -5.43 -14.99
CA PHE A 29 19.14 -6.81 -14.73
C PHE A 29 20.62 -7.00 -15.01
N ASN A 30 21.40 -7.09 -13.94
CA ASN A 30 22.83 -7.36 -14.01
C ASN A 30 23.17 -8.61 -13.20
N THR A 31 23.64 -9.66 -13.87
CA THR A 31 24.00 -10.94 -13.25
C THR A 31 25.17 -10.84 -12.27
N GLY A 32 25.94 -9.75 -12.32
CA GLY A 32 27.04 -9.47 -11.39
C GLY A 32 26.63 -8.91 -10.03
N VAL A 33 25.33 -8.73 -9.75
CA VAL A 33 24.85 -8.23 -8.45
C VAL A 33 24.84 -9.34 -7.39
N ASN A 34 24.98 -8.99 -6.11
CA ASN A 34 24.77 -9.95 -5.03
C ASN A 34 23.27 -10.18 -4.78
N ARG A 35 22.46 -9.11 -4.86
CA ARG A 35 21.00 -9.18 -4.75
C ARG A 35 20.31 -8.12 -5.60
N CYS A 36 19.09 -8.43 -6.03
CA CYS A 36 18.18 -7.55 -6.71
C CYS A 36 16.83 -7.57 -5.99
N TYR A 37 16.35 -6.41 -5.59
CA TYR A 37 15.10 -6.21 -4.87
C TYR A 37 14.00 -5.76 -5.81
N PHE A 38 12.87 -6.45 -5.78
CA PHE A 38 11.77 -6.26 -6.72
C PHE A 38 10.53 -5.69 -6.03
N PRO A 39 9.80 -4.81 -6.73
CA PRO A 39 8.55 -4.27 -6.22
C PRO A 39 7.40 -5.28 -6.32
N LEU A 40 7.48 -6.22 -7.27
CA LEU A 40 6.41 -7.14 -7.63
C LEU A 40 6.97 -8.48 -8.11
N ASP A 41 6.18 -9.54 -7.92
CA ASP A 41 6.54 -10.90 -8.35
C ASP A 41 6.63 -11.03 -9.87
N GLU A 42 5.78 -10.30 -10.62
CA GLU A 42 5.77 -10.33 -12.09
C GLU A 42 7.11 -9.84 -12.67
N VAL A 43 7.68 -8.79 -12.07
CA VAL A 43 8.97 -8.23 -12.49
C VAL A 43 10.11 -9.18 -12.11
N ALA A 44 10.01 -9.85 -10.96
CA ALA A 44 10.98 -10.85 -10.52
C ALA A 44 11.00 -12.09 -11.44
N LYS A 45 9.83 -12.57 -11.89
CA LYS A 45 9.72 -13.66 -12.86
C LYS A 45 10.42 -13.31 -14.17
N ARG A 46 10.29 -12.07 -14.63
CA ARG A 46 10.99 -11.60 -15.84
C ARG A 46 12.51 -11.58 -15.67
N ALA A 47 12.99 -11.19 -14.50
CA ALA A 47 14.42 -11.18 -14.21
C ALA A 47 15.06 -12.57 -14.19
N LEU A 48 14.32 -13.62 -13.79
CA LEU A 48 14.77 -15.01 -13.93
C LEU A 48 15.02 -15.36 -15.41
N VAL A 49 14.11 -14.95 -16.29
CA VAL A 49 14.23 -15.18 -17.75
C VAL A 49 15.42 -14.43 -18.34
N ASP A 50 15.68 -13.22 -17.85
CA ASP A 50 16.82 -12.39 -18.29
C ASP A 50 18.16 -12.76 -17.60
N GLY A 51 18.20 -13.86 -16.83
CA GLY A 51 19.43 -14.51 -16.36
C GLY A 51 19.86 -14.23 -14.91
N LEU A 52 19.01 -13.63 -14.08
CA LEU A 52 19.27 -13.57 -12.63
C LEU A 52 18.99 -14.91 -11.97
N GLU A 53 19.84 -15.30 -11.03
CA GLU A 53 19.67 -16.48 -10.20
C GLU A 53 18.60 -16.24 -9.13
N SER A 54 17.84 -17.28 -8.77
CA SER A 54 16.83 -17.22 -7.70
C SER A 54 17.44 -16.75 -6.35
N SER A 55 18.71 -17.09 -6.10
CA SER A 55 19.45 -16.65 -4.91
C SER A 55 19.63 -15.12 -4.83
N GLN A 56 19.68 -14.46 -5.99
CA GLN A 56 19.83 -13.01 -6.13
C GLN A 56 18.49 -12.26 -5.98
N ILE A 57 17.36 -12.92 -6.18
CA ILE A 57 16.04 -12.27 -6.24
C ILE A 57 15.39 -12.15 -4.86
N ARG A 58 14.93 -10.95 -4.50
CA ARG A 58 14.11 -10.71 -3.30
C ARG A 58 12.94 -9.80 -3.65
N VAL A 59 11.72 -10.23 -3.38
CA VAL A 59 10.52 -9.41 -3.60
C VAL A 59 10.12 -8.81 -2.26
N PHE A 60 10.28 -7.50 -2.11
CA PHE A 60 9.94 -6.77 -0.88
C PHE A 60 9.01 -5.58 -1.11
N GLY A 61 8.68 -5.25 -2.37
CA GLY A 61 7.95 -4.03 -2.67
C GLY A 61 8.88 -2.86 -2.99
N LEU A 62 8.27 -1.74 -3.38
CA LEU A 62 9.01 -0.48 -3.56
C LEU A 62 9.56 0.01 -2.21
N PRO A 63 10.77 0.59 -2.18
CA PRO A 63 11.25 1.26 -0.98
C PRO A 63 10.44 2.53 -0.75
N VAL A 64 9.79 2.64 0.40
CA VAL A 64 9.10 3.85 0.85
C VAL A 64 9.70 4.35 2.15
N ARG A 65 9.71 5.68 2.32
CA ARG A 65 10.18 6.34 3.54
C ARG A 65 9.40 5.80 4.76
N PRO A 66 10.08 5.43 5.86
CA PRO A 66 9.44 4.89 7.05
C PRO A 66 8.32 5.76 7.65
N SER A 67 8.37 7.07 7.46
CA SER A 67 7.33 8.01 7.92
C SER A 67 5.95 7.77 7.29
N PHE A 68 5.91 7.14 6.11
CA PHE A 68 4.68 6.74 5.42
C PHE A 68 4.20 5.34 5.82
N CYS A 69 5.02 4.60 6.59
CA CYS A 69 4.69 3.31 7.19
C CYS A 69 3.86 3.47 8.46
N ARG A 70 2.61 3.93 8.32
CA ARG A 70 1.65 3.97 9.43
C ARG A 70 0.83 2.67 9.48
N PRO A 71 0.47 2.13 10.65
CA PRO A 71 -0.49 1.02 10.73
C PRO A 71 -1.91 1.45 10.33
N VAL A 72 -2.68 0.57 9.68
CA VAL A 72 -4.10 0.76 9.32
C VAL A 72 -4.93 1.34 10.47
N LYS A 73 -4.69 0.85 11.70
CA LYS A 73 -5.34 1.38 12.92
C LYS A 73 -5.12 2.88 13.10
N LYS A 74 -3.89 3.37 12.92
CA LYS A 74 -3.58 4.81 13.07
C LYS A 74 -4.24 5.63 11.96
N THR A 75 -4.26 5.11 10.73
CA THR A 75 -4.92 5.78 9.60
C THR A 75 -6.43 5.89 9.83
N ALA A 76 -7.07 4.80 10.21
CA ALA A 76 -8.50 4.77 10.51
C ALA A 76 -8.87 5.76 11.62
N ARG A 77 -8.05 5.86 12.68
CA ARG A 77 -8.25 6.84 13.76
C ARG A 77 -8.11 8.28 13.27
N ALA A 78 -7.06 8.57 12.50
CA ALA A 78 -6.85 9.90 11.93
C ALA A 78 -8.00 10.32 11.00
N LEU A 79 -8.49 9.39 10.19
CA LEU A 79 -9.68 9.60 9.35
C LEU A 79 -10.94 9.82 10.18
N GLY A 80 -11.14 9.05 11.26
CA GLY A 80 -12.30 9.19 12.14
C GLY A 80 -12.36 10.58 12.78
N GLU A 81 -11.21 11.15 13.15
CA GLU A 81 -11.11 12.52 13.64
C GLU A 81 -11.34 13.54 12.51
N ALA A 82 -10.70 13.36 11.34
CA ALA A 82 -10.80 14.28 10.22
C ALA A 82 -12.20 14.32 9.57
N LEU A 83 -12.97 13.24 9.69
CA LEU A 83 -14.35 13.12 9.18
C LEU A 83 -15.40 13.51 10.23
N PHE A 84 -14.99 14.00 11.41
CA PHE A 84 -15.89 14.55 12.40
C PHE A 84 -15.85 16.08 12.37
N ASN A 85 -16.99 16.71 12.13
CA ASN A 85 -17.08 18.17 12.19
C ASN A 85 -17.36 18.60 13.64
N VAL A 86 -16.37 19.23 14.26
CA VAL A 86 -16.44 19.71 15.65
C VAL A 86 -17.44 20.85 15.81
N GLU A 87 -17.52 21.77 14.86
CA GLU A 87 -18.44 22.92 14.90
C GLU A 87 -19.90 22.49 14.87
N LEU A 88 -20.22 21.49 14.03
CA LEU A 88 -21.57 20.96 13.88
C LEU A 88 -21.88 19.80 14.83
N GLY A 89 -20.88 19.30 15.57
CA GLY A 89 -20.98 18.12 16.43
C GLY A 89 -21.44 16.86 15.70
N LYS A 90 -21.16 16.73 14.39
CA LYS A 90 -21.72 15.69 13.52
C LYS A 90 -20.68 15.09 12.58
N PRO A 91 -20.81 13.79 12.22
CA PRO A 91 -19.96 13.17 11.21
C PRO A 91 -20.26 13.73 9.82
N ILE A 92 -19.21 13.98 9.04
CA ILE A 92 -19.29 14.42 7.63
C ILE A 92 -18.85 13.32 6.64
N GLY A 93 -18.60 12.13 7.17
CA GLY A 93 -18.21 10.93 6.44
C GLY A 93 -18.38 9.68 7.29
N GLN A 94 -18.17 8.54 6.65
CA GLN A 94 -18.09 7.23 7.25
C GLN A 94 -16.90 6.47 6.68
N ILE A 95 -16.48 5.43 7.40
CA ILE A 95 -15.31 4.63 7.05
C ILE A 95 -15.72 3.17 6.98
N ILE A 96 -15.29 2.47 5.94
CA ILE A 96 -15.38 1.02 5.84
C ILE A 96 -13.97 0.44 5.89
N ILE A 97 -13.71 -0.46 6.81
CA ILE A 97 -12.39 -1.09 6.98
C ILE A 97 -12.53 -2.57 6.68
N ILE A 98 -11.83 -3.06 5.66
CA ILE A 98 -11.81 -4.47 5.26
C ILE A 98 -10.49 -5.05 5.74
N CYS A 99 -10.51 -5.81 6.84
CA CYS A 99 -9.34 -6.43 7.46
C CYS A 99 -8.94 -7.77 6.83
N VAL A 100 -9.65 -8.24 5.80
CA VAL A 100 -9.38 -9.50 5.08
C VAL A 100 -9.25 -10.67 6.07
N ARG A 101 -8.04 -11.22 6.27
CA ARG A 101 -7.77 -12.34 7.20
C ARG A 101 -7.27 -11.89 8.57
N ASN A 102 -7.06 -10.60 8.80
CA ASN A 102 -6.51 -10.05 10.04
C ASN A 102 -7.61 -9.88 11.10
N LYS A 103 -7.99 -10.99 11.74
CA LYS A 103 -9.00 -11.02 12.81
C LYS A 103 -8.61 -10.18 14.02
N ILE A 104 -7.32 -10.14 14.38
CA ILE A 104 -6.80 -9.36 15.50
C ILE A 104 -7.05 -7.87 15.28
N LEU A 105 -6.76 -7.37 14.07
CA LEU A 105 -7.02 -5.99 13.70
C LEU A 105 -8.52 -5.68 13.70
N ALA A 106 -9.35 -6.58 13.17
CA ALA A 106 -10.80 -6.42 13.18
C ALA A 106 -11.35 -6.25 14.61
N SER A 107 -11.06 -7.18 15.51
CA SER A 107 -11.51 -7.10 16.91
C SER A 107 -10.97 -5.87 17.64
N THR A 108 -9.73 -5.45 17.32
CA THR A 108 -9.13 -4.23 17.89
C THR A 108 -9.83 -2.95 17.42
N LEU A 109 -10.37 -2.94 16.20
CA LEU A 109 -11.09 -1.80 15.64
C LEU A 109 -12.55 -1.77 16.11
N GLU A 110 -13.16 -2.94 16.30
CA GLU A 110 -14.56 -3.09 16.74
C GLU A 110 -14.77 -2.59 18.17
N THR A 111 -13.78 -2.79 19.04
CA THR A 111 -13.81 -2.35 20.45
C THR A 111 -13.53 -0.85 20.64
N GLY A 112 -13.25 -0.13 19.55
CA GLY A 112 -12.87 1.26 19.59
C GLY A 112 -14.03 2.25 19.67
N PRO A 113 -13.97 3.33 20.47
CA PRO A 113 -14.93 4.42 20.35
C PRO A 113 -14.68 5.15 19.01
N TRP A 114 -15.74 5.38 18.23
CA TRP A 114 -15.66 6.09 16.95
C TRP A 114 -16.58 7.31 16.95
N LYS A 115 -16.06 8.48 16.54
CA LYS A 115 -16.84 9.71 16.39
C LYS A 115 -17.67 9.74 15.11
N VAL A 116 -17.35 8.86 14.18
CA VAL A 116 -18.02 8.72 12.88
C VAL A 116 -18.51 7.28 12.73
N PRO A 117 -19.50 7.03 11.85
CA PRO A 117 -19.89 5.67 11.52
C PRO A 117 -18.70 4.91 10.91
N VAL A 118 -18.36 3.77 11.51
CA VAL A 118 -17.30 2.88 11.02
C VAL A 118 -17.85 1.48 10.87
N LYS A 119 -17.67 0.89 9.68
CA LYS A 119 -18.06 -0.49 9.38
C LYS A 119 -16.83 -1.35 9.18
N ILE A 120 -16.64 -2.34 10.04
CA ILE A 120 -15.50 -3.25 10.01
C ILE A 120 -15.93 -4.56 9.36
N ARG A 121 -15.14 -5.05 8.41
CA ARG A 121 -15.37 -6.28 7.66
C ARG A 121 -14.12 -7.15 7.74
N GLY A 122 -14.34 -8.47 7.80
CA GLY A 122 -13.27 -9.46 7.69
C GLY A 122 -12.95 -9.75 6.22
N PHE A 123 -13.03 -11.02 5.84
CA PHE A 123 -12.92 -11.45 4.45
C PHE A 123 -14.23 -11.11 3.71
N GLU A 124 -14.11 -10.32 2.64
CA GLU A 124 -15.25 -9.84 1.87
C GLU A 124 -15.09 -10.26 0.41
N THR A 125 -16.09 -10.97 -0.12
CA THR A 125 -16.08 -11.48 -1.49
C THR A 125 -16.60 -10.44 -2.48
N GLN A 126 -17.40 -9.48 -2.01
CA GLN A 126 -18.02 -8.43 -2.83
C GLN A 126 -17.32 -7.08 -2.64
N THR A 127 -15.98 -7.06 -2.70
CA THR A 127 -15.18 -5.84 -2.48
C THR A 127 -15.51 -4.76 -3.51
N GLU A 128 -15.92 -5.14 -4.72
CA GLU A 128 -16.29 -4.26 -5.82
C GLU A 128 -17.54 -3.40 -5.51
N LYS A 129 -18.49 -3.94 -4.73
CA LYS A 129 -19.68 -3.17 -4.30
C LYS A 129 -19.28 -2.11 -3.27
N TRP A 130 -18.39 -2.46 -2.36
CA TRP A 130 -17.88 -1.54 -1.35
C TRP A 130 -17.05 -0.44 -2.00
N MET A 131 -16.15 -0.78 -2.91
CA MET A 131 -15.38 0.17 -3.70
C MET A 131 -16.31 1.13 -4.47
N GLY A 132 -17.32 0.61 -5.15
CA GLY A 132 -18.28 1.44 -5.91
C GLY A 132 -19.10 2.40 -5.05
N ALA A 133 -19.24 2.15 -3.75
CA ALA A 133 -19.96 3.01 -2.81
C ALA A 133 -19.06 4.07 -2.15
N CYS A 134 -17.74 4.02 -2.36
CA CYS A 134 -16.78 4.87 -1.67
C CYS A 134 -16.24 5.99 -2.57
N ASP A 135 -15.68 7.03 -1.96
CA ASP A 135 -15.12 8.18 -2.67
C ASP A 135 -13.60 8.07 -2.87
N CYS A 136 -12.93 7.30 -2.02
CA CYS A 136 -11.51 6.98 -2.17
C CYS A 136 -11.16 5.69 -1.41
N ILE A 137 -9.99 5.16 -1.73
CA ILE A 137 -9.42 3.98 -1.10
C ILE A 137 -8.04 4.31 -0.54
N ILE A 138 -7.81 3.90 0.69
CA ILE A 138 -6.48 3.82 1.28
C ILE A 138 -6.13 2.35 1.38
N THR A 139 -5.07 1.95 0.72
CA THR A 139 -4.67 0.55 0.70
C THR A 139 -3.16 0.41 0.74
N GLU A 140 -2.73 -0.66 1.41
CA GLU A 140 -1.39 -1.21 1.35
C GLU A 140 -1.27 -2.34 0.32
N ASP A 141 -2.39 -2.80 -0.20
CA ASP A 141 -2.44 -4.00 -1.03
C ASP A 141 -1.72 -3.85 -2.37
N GLY A 142 -1.45 -5.02 -2.93
CA GLY A 142 -0.68 -5.20 -4.15
C GLY A 142 -1.36 -4.64 -5.41
N PRO A 143 -0.76 -4.91 -6.58
CA PRO A 143 -1.16 -4.32 -7.86
C PRO A 143 -2.61 -4.66 -8.24
N GLY A 144 -3.15 -5.79 -7.77
CA GLY A 144 -4.55 -6.18 -7.99
C GLY A 144 -5.55 -5.16 -7.43
N THR A 145 -5.43 -4.80 -6.16
CA THR A 145 -6.32 -3.80 -5.52
C THR A 145 -6.12 -2.41 -6.11
N ILE A 146 -4.89 -2.07 -6.52
CA ILE A 146 -4.62 -0.82 -7.25
C ILE A 146 -5.35 -0.81 -8.59
N ALA A 147 -5.29 -1.90 -9.35
CA ALA A 147 -5.98 -2.04 -10.63
C ALA A 147 -7.51 -1.96 -10.46
N GLU A 148 -8.07 -2.66 -9.47
CA GLU A 148 -9.51 -2.62 -9.13
C GLU A 148 -9.98 -1.20 -8.79
N ALA A 149 -9.21 -0.49 -7.97
CA ALA A 149 -9.51 0.89 -7.60
C ALA A 149 -9.47 1.83 -8.81
N LEU A 150 -8.49 1.67 -9.70
CA LEU A 150 -8.39 2.45 -10.94
C LEU A 150 -9.59 2.17 -11.88
N ILE A 151 -10.00 0.91 -12.02
CA ILE A 151 -11.20 0.53 -12.80
C ILE A 151 -12.46 1.19 -12.22
N ARG A 152 -12.54 1.31 -10.90
CA ARG A 152 -13.65 1.97 -10.19
C ARG A 152 -13.54 3.49 -10.16
N GLY A 153 -12.48 4.08 -10.70
CA GLY A 153 -12.25 5.53 -10.68
C GLY A 153 -12.00 6.08 -9.26
N LEU A 154 -11.54 5.24 -8.33
CA LEU A 154 -11.27 5.63 -6.95
C LEU A 154 -9.88 6.26 -6.84
N PRO A 155 -9.75 7.48 -6.31
CA PRO A 155 -8.48 8.02 -5.85
C PRO A 155 -7.83 7.08 -4.84
N ILE A 156 -6.57 6.74 -5.07
CA ILE A 156 -5.80 5.80 -4.25
C ILE A 156 -4.82 6.58 -3.36
N MET A 157 -4.89 6.36 -2.05
CA MET A 157 -3.85 6.75 -1.11
C MET A 157 -3.06 5.52 -0.71
N LYS A 158 -1.84 5.38 -1.24
CA LYS A 158 -1.00 4.22 -0.97
C LYS A 158 -0.33 4.34 0.39
N GLN A 159 -0.57 3.35 1.24
CA GLN A 159 0.10 3.16 2.52
C GLN A 159 1.12 2.03 2.34
N GLN A 160 2.37 2.18 2.78
CA GLN A 160 3.32 1.07 2.74
C GLN A 160 3.86 0.86 4.13
N LEU A 161 3.66 -0.29 4.79
CA LEU A 161 4.44 -0.64 5.97
C LEU A 161 5.77 -1.29 5.54
N GLY A 162 6.87 -0.79 6.09
CA GLY A 162 8.14 -1.49 6.00
C GLY A 162 8.04 -2.83 6.73
N ASN A 163 8.18 -3.95 6.01
CA ASN A 163 8.35 -5.33 6.49
C ASN A 163 7.49 -5.80 7.69
N CYS A 164 6.29 -5.24 7.88
CA CYS A 164 5.32 -5.82 8.82
C CYS A 164 4.33 -6.67 8.02
N ILE A 165 4.56 -7.98 8.02
CA ILE A 165 3.58 -9.06 7.71
C ILE A 165 2.28 -8.99 8.56
N ALA A 166 2.07 -7.93 9.34
CA ALA A 166 0.94 -7.70 10.23
C ALA A 166 0.26 -6.37 9.86
N GLY A 167 -0.44 -6.33 8.73
CA GLY A 167 -1.05 -5.07 8.27
C GLY A 167 -2.15 -5.16 7.23
N SER A 168 -2.38 -6.30 6.57
CA SER A 168 -3.32 -6.43 5.45
C SER A 168 -4.72 -5.93 5.79
N GLY A 169 -5.05 -4.73 5.33
CA GLY A 169 -6.36 -4.13 5.51
C GLY A 169 -6.55 -2.95 4.56
N VAL A 170 -7.68 -2.93 3.88
CA VAL A 170 -8.12 -1.81 3.05
C VAL A 170 -8.97 -0.87 3.92
N VAL A 171 -8.70 0.43 3.84
CA VAL A 171 -9.60 1.45 4.38
C VAL A 171 -10.28 2.15 3.23
N LEU A 172 -11.57 1.87 3.06
CA LEU A 172 -12.43 2.58 2.14
C LEU A 172 -13.09 3.75 2.86
N VAL A 173 -13.13 4.90 2.21
CA VAL A 173 -13.72 6.12 2.80
C VAL A 173 -14.89 6.56 1.95
N GLN A 174 -16.03 6.77 2.61
CA GLN A 174 -17.21 7.34 1.99
C GLN A 174 -17.57 8.64 2.72
N SER A 175 -17.44 9.74 2.01
CA SER A 175 -17.88 11.06 2.44
C SER A 175 -19.36 11.25 2.12
N VAL A 176 -20.09 11.89 3.04
CA VAL A 176 -21.50 12.26 2.84
C VAL A 176 -21.62 13.72 2.34
N CYS A 177 -20.50 14.43 2.12
CA CYS A 177 -20.49 15.86 1.82
C CYS A 177 -19.36 16.26 0.85
N PRO A 178 -19.62 17.10 -0.17
CA PRO A 178 -18.59 17.65 -1.06
C PRO A 178 -17.41 18.34 -0.33
N ARG A 179 -17.67 18.88 0.87
CA ARG A 179 -16.66 19.52 1.73
C ARG A 179 -15.65 18.50 2.29
N ALA A 180 -16.09 17.28 2.63
CA ALA A 180 -15.21 16.22 3.11
C ALA A 180 -14.39 15.58 1.96
N ARG A 181 -14.91 15.51 0.73
CA ARG A 181 -14.07 15.22 -0.47
C ARG A 181 -12.90 16.20 -0.59
N ARG A 182 -13.14 17.49 -0.32
CA ARG A 182 -12.09 18.53 -0.35
C ARG A 182 -11.08 18.37 0.80
N VAL A 183 -11.49 17.93 1.98
CA VAL A 183 -10.59 17.65 3.13
C VAL A 183 -9.71 16.42 2.86
N LEU A 184 -10.28 15.36 2.30
CA LEU A 184 -9.57 14.14 1.90
C LEU A 184 -8.52 14.43 0.80
N LEU A 185 -8.85 15.29 -0.16
CA LEU A 185 -7.95 15.67 -1.25
C LEU A 185 -6.98 16.81 -0.91
N LYS A 186 -7.20 17.56 0.19
CA LYS A 186 -6.30 18.63 0.67
C LYS A 186 -5.04 18.09 1.36
N HIS A 187 -5.07 16.84 1.82
CA HIS A 187 -3.88 16.14 2.35
C HIS A 187 -3.01 15.51 1.24
N LYS A 188 -3.08 16.04 0.00
CA LYS A 188 -2.08 15.77 -1.04
C LYS A 188 -0.71 16.08 -0.45
N CYS A 189 0.00 15.01 -0.11
CA CYS A 189 1.39 15.05 0.30
C CYS A 189 2.18 15.73 -0.82
N TYR A 190 2.86 16.83 -0.48
CA TYR A 190 4.10 17.21 -1.15
C TYR A 190 5.20 16.23 -0.72
#